data_AF-A0AAX3KNV0-F1
#
_entry.id   AF-A0AAX3KNV0-F1
#
_cell.length_a   1.000
_cell.length_b   1.000
_cell.length_c   1.000
_cell.angle_alpha   90.00
_cell.angle_beta   90.00
_cell.angle_gamma   90.00
#
_symmetry.space_group_name_H-M   'P 1'
#
loop_
_entity.id
_entity.type
_entity.pdbx_description
1 polymer ?
#
loop_
_entity_poly.entity_id
_entity_poly.type
_entity_poly.pdbx_seq_one_letter_code
_entity_poly.pdbx_strand_id
1 'polypeptide(L)' 'MNQQRCACTDCSCTVDANALQRDGKAYCCEACANGHSHGEGCRMQACHCSEKPDENAVDNALDETFPASDPISP' A
#
# COMPACT_ATOMS: atom_id res chain seq x y z
N MET A 1 -3.93 12.44 -23.23
CA MET A 1 -4.00 12.96 -21.85
C MET A 1 -2.97 12.21 -21.02
N ASN A 2 -2.00 12.91 -20.38
CA ASN A 2 -0.98 12.28 -19.53
C ASN A 2 -1.49 12.23 -18.09
N GLN A 3 -2.28 11.20 -17.78
CA GLN A 3 -2.65 10.83 -16.42
C GLN A 3 -1.41 10.22 -15.76
N GLN A 4 -0.80 10.95 -14.82
CA GLN A 4 0.32 10.46 -14.02
C GLN A 4 -0.23 9.74 -12.78
N ARG A 5 0.56 8.87 -12.15
CA ARG A 5 0.15 8.21 -10.90
C ARG A 5 0.78 8.90 -9.71
N CYS A 6 0.05 8.93 -8.59
CA CYS A 6 0.59 9.39 -7.32
C CYS A 6 1.86 8.61 -6.97
N ALA A 7 2.88 9.29 -6.47
CA ALA A 7 4.16 8.69 -6.11
C ALA A 7 4.14 7.90 -4.79
N CYS A 8 3.01 7.91 -4.07
CA CYS A 8 2.85 7.12 -2.85
C CYS A 8 2.61 5.64 -3.20
N THR A 9 3.41 4.74 -2.63
CA THR A 9 3.39 3.29 -2.93
C THR A 9 2.04 2.64 -2.64
N ASP A 10 1.37 3.10 -1.59
CA ASP A 10 0.06 2.60 -1.14
C ASP A 10 -1.12 3.33 -1.81
N CYS A 11 -0.83 4.29 -2.70
CA CYS A 11 -1.84 5.13 -3.33
C CYS A 11 -1.94 4.85 -4.83
N SER A 12 -3.07 4.28 -5.25
CA SER A 12 -3.36 4.03 -6.67
C SER A 12 -4.03 5.21 -7.39
N CYS A 13 -4.06 6.40 -6.77
CA CYS A 13 -4.76 7.57 -7.32
C CYS A 13 -4.08 8.10 -8.59
N THR A 14 -4.89 8.33 -9.62
CA THR A 14 -4.48 9.03 -10.84
C THR A 14 -4.45 10.54 -10.57
N VAL A 15 -3.40 11.19 -11.03
CA VAL A 15 -3.17 12.63 -10.89
C VAL A 15 -2.93 13.25 -12.27
N ASP A 16 -3.51 14.42 -12.48
CA ASP A 16 -3.39 15.16 -13.74
C ASP A 16 -2.38 16.31 -13.58
N ALA A 17 -2.41 17.30 -14.48
CA ALA A 17 -1.57 18.50 -14.40
C ALA A 17 -1.73 19.31 -13.08
N ASN A 18 -2.75 19.02 -12.28
CA ASN A 18 -2.94 19.60 -10.93
C ASN A 18 -2.26 18.77 -9.81
N ALA A 19 -1.42 17.79 -10.16
CA ALA A 19 -0.66 17.03 -9.19
C ALA A 19 0.31 17.93 -8.42
N LEU A 20 0.41 17.70 -7.12
CA LEU A 20 1.37 18.39 -6.27
C LEU A 20 2.76 17.80 -6.52
N GLN A 21 3.66 18.57 -7.12
CA GLN A 21 5.05 18.14 -7.32
C GLN A 21 5.90 18.50 -6.10
N ARG A 22 6.50 17.49 -5.45
CA ARG A 22 7.44 17.67 -4.33
C ARG A 22 8.66 16.79 -4.57
N ASP A 23 9.86 17.34 -4.47
CA ASP A 23 11.11 16.58 -4.66
C ASP A 23 11.19 15.81 -6.00
N GLY A 24 10.56 16.35 -7.06
CA GLY A 24 10.48 15.70 -8.38
C GLY A 24 9.45 14.57 -8.48
N LYS A 25 8.64 14.34 -7.45
CA LYS A 25 7.57 13.32 -7.41
C LYS A 25 6.19 13.99 -7.46
N ALA A 26 5.24 13.39 -8.17
CA ALA A 26 3.88 13.90 -8.29
C ALA A 26 2.95 13.23 -7.26
N TYR A 27 2.20 14.01 -6.50
CA TYR A 27 1.29 13.55 -5.45
C TYR A 27 -0.13 14.04 -5.68
N CYS A 28 -1.12 13.27 -5.21
CA CYS A 28 -2.53 13.64 -5.34
C CYS A 28 -3.00 14.70 -4.33
N CYS A 29 -2.28 14.85 -3.22
CA CYS A 29 -2.53 15.83 -2.16
C CYS A 29 -1.28 16.05 -1.30
N GLU A 30 -1.32 17.04 -0.40
CA GLU A 30 -0.24 17.33 0.55
C GLU A 30 -0.01 16.19 1.57
N ALA A 31 -1.06 15.46 1.98
CA ALA A 31 -0.92 14.33 2.89
C ALA A 31 -0.01 13.25 2.31
N CYS A 32 -0.21 12.85 1.04
CA CYS A 32 0.67 11.89 0.37
C CYS A 32 2.10 12.43 0.19
N ALA A 33 2.26 13.73 -0.03
CA ALA A 33 3.58 14.34 -0.19
C ALA A 33 4.36 14.45 1.13
N ASN A 34 3.67 14.54 2.26
CA ASN A 34 4.24 14.48 3.62
C ASN A 34 4.28 13.05 4.18
N GLY A 35 3.80 12.05 3.43
CA GLY A 35 3.81 10.64 3.85
C GLY A 35 2.82 10.32 4.97
N HIS A 36 1.63 10.95 4.97
CA HIS A 36 0.59 10.73 5.97
C HIS A 36 1.08 10.98 7.42
N SER A 37 1.95 11.98 7.62
CA SER A 37 2.53 12.33 8.93
C SER A 37 1.50 12.65 10.03
N HIS A 38 0.28 13.01 9.64
CA HIS A 38 -0.84 13.30 10.56
C HIS A 38 -1.88 12.17 10.63
N GLY A 39 -1.66 11.05 9.94
CA GLY A 39 -2.63 9.95 9.83
C GLY A 39 -3.85 10.25 8.95
N GLU A 40 -3.87 11.39 8.25
CA GLU A 40 -4.94 11.75 7.33
C GLU A 40 -4.80 11.01 6.00
N GLY A 41 -5.89 10.45 5.49
CA GLY A 41 -5.96 9.83 4.17
C GLY A 41 -5.70 10.83 3.03
N CYS A 42 -5.64 10.33 1.80
CA CYS A 42 -5.49 11.21 0.65
C CYS A 42 -6.79 11.97 0.32
N ARG A 43 -6.79 12.79 -0.75
CA ARG A 43 -8.00 13.49 -1.23
C ARG A 43 -9.20 12.57 -1.51
N MET A 44 -8.95 11.28 -1.74
CA MET A 44 -9.99 10.27 -1.89
C MET A 44 -10.23 9.59 -0.54
N GLN A 45 -11.42 9.74 0.02
CA GLN A 45 -11.83 9.00 1.23
C GLN A 45 -11.86 7.49 1.01
N ALA A 46 -12.10 7.04 -0.23
CA ALA A 46 -12.06 5.62 -0.59
C ALA A 46 -10.63 5.08 -0.81
N CYS A 47 -9.60 5.94 -0.74
CA CYS A 47 -8.22 5.51 -0.89
C CYS A 47 -7.56 5.52 0.49
N HIS A 48 -7.25 4.31 0.91
CA HIS A 48 -6.79 3.92 2.22
C HIS A 48 -5.25 3.90 2.31
N CYS A 49 -4.57 4.79 1.59
CA CYS A 49 -3.11 4.81 1.53
C CYS A 49 -2.42 5.24 2.85
N SER A 50 -3.18 5.69 3.85
CA SER A 50 -2.71 5.97 5.21
C SER A 50 -2.84 4.78 6.17
N GLU A 51 -3.74 3.85 5.88
CA GLU A 51 -3.95 2.62 6.63
C GLU A 51 -3.13 1.54 5.94
N LYS A 52 -1.91 1.29 6.44
CA LYS A 52 -1.05 0.23 5.90
C LYS A 52 -1.85 -1.07 5.86
N PRO A 53 -1.87 -1.80 4.74
CA PRO A 53 -2.35 -3.17 4.77
C PRO A 53 -1.49 -3.92 5.77
N ASP A 54 -2.15 -4.49 6.76
CA ASP A 54 -1.53 -5.21 7.85
C ASP A 54 -0.87 -6.48 7.26
N GLU A 55 0.43 -6.38 6.98
CA GLU A 55 1.31 -7.50 6.57
C GLU A 55 1.49 -8.52 7.73
N ASN A 56 0.49 -8.71 8.60
CA ASN A 56 0.49 -9.74 9.63
C ASN A 56 -0.15 -11.04 9.16
N ALA A 57 -1.00 -11.00 8.12
CA ALA A 57 -1.71 -12.18 7.63
C ALA A 57 -0.87 -13.11 6.73
N VAL A 58 0.28 -12.65 6.21
CA VAL A 58 1.11 -13.43 5.28
C VAL A 58 2.07 -14.41 5.96
N ASP A 59 2.42 -14.19 7.24
CA ASP A 59 3.39 -15.03 7.95
C ASP A 59 2.79 -16.36 8.47
N ASN A 60 1.47 -16.48 8.55
CA ASN A 60 0.82 -17.66 9.13
C ASN A 60 0.54 -18.78 8.11
N ALA A 61 0.50 -18.49 6.80
CA ALA A 61 0.15 -19.48 5.77
C ALA A 61 1.31 -20.41 5.36
N LEU A 62 2.49 -20.26 5.95
CA LEU A 62 3.72 -20.98 5.58
C LEU A 62 4.07 -22.12 6.55
N ASP A 63 3.42 -22.20 7.72
CA ASP A 63 3.73 -23.19 8.77
C ASP A 63 2.92 -24.49 8.66
N GLU A 64 1.88 -24.53 7.82
CA GLU A 64 0.95 -25.67 7.69
C GLU A 64 1.20 -26.49 6.41
N THR A 65 2.44 -26.61 5.94
CA THR A 65 2.76 -27.50 4.80
C THR A 65 4.11 -28.21 4.94
N PHE A 66 4.28 -28.99 6.01
CA PHE A 66 5.04 -30.24 5.91
C PHE A 66 4.28 -31.37 6.63
N PRO A 67 3.34 -32.04 5.94
CA PRO A 67 2.81 -33.31 6.40
C PRO A 67 3.96 -34.32 6.44
N ALA A 68 4.48 -34.59 7.63
CA ALA A 68 5.29 -35.78 7.88
C ALA A 68 4.38 -37.01 7.72
N SER A 69 4.15 -37.42 6.47
CA SER A 69 3.67 -38.75 6.16
C SER A 69 4.79 -39.72 6.51
N ASP A 70 4.67 -40.43 7.64
CA ASP A 70 4.49 -41.90 7.62
C ASP A 70 4.34 -42.47 9.05
N PRO A 71 3.24 -43.18 9.37
CA PRO A 71 3.18 -44.12 10.48
C PRO A 71 3.62 -45.51 10.01
N ILE A 72 4.84 -45.95 10.34
CA ILE A 72 5.18 -47.38 10.27
C ILE A 72 5.20 -47.97 11.67
N SER A 73 4.15 -48.75 11.96
CA SER A 73 4.09 -49.69 13.10
C SER A 73 4.96 -50.92 12.83
N PRO A 74 5.70 -51.40 13.83
CA PRO A 74 5.85 -52.83 14.07
C PRO A 74 5.08 -53.32 15.30
#